data_AF-A0AAV9UF73-F1
#
_entry.id   AF-A0AAV9UF73-F1
#
_cell.length_a   1.000
_cell.length_b   1.000
_cell.length_c   1.000
_cell.angle_alpha   90.00
_cell.angle_beta   90.00
_cell.angle_gamma   90.00
#
_symmetry.space_group_name_H-M   'P 1'
#
loop_
_entity.id
_entity.type
_entity.pdbx_description
1 polymer ?
#
loop_
_entity_poly.entity_id
_entity_poly.type
_entity_poly.pdbx_seq_one_letter_code
_entity_poly.pdbx_strand_id
1 'polypeptide(L)'
;MASRRAAAMARSLSAGLARRQRFCHHQQLQNPWRDAIRTISTSPAQPAPNPPASDAPVAAAAASSSSKKRTFNVTKADAQPAISKHHKITVDDKKIALPWEEGKTSTFQHIWLRDHCQCSSCMHPQTKQRQLDTFSIPLNIRPSQVEPRDEGLYVEWWGGHESLYPWHWLHRHSYAPRLERYLSVQRKLWGSAEITSDLPTVKYDDVMKSDAGVAEWTSKIEIYGFCFVDGVPVTPEATQAVVERIAHIRHTHYGGFWDFTADLKMKDMAYTNLALPAHTDTTYFTEPCGLQMFHLLEFDGTGGESLLVDGFRAARILRDEKPESFRTLSTVRIPTHASGNEDVSIEPYTPFPVFNHHPVTGELVQIRWNNEDRATMDRWADPEEVEKFYQAIFDWNEVLKRSDGEFWQQLQPGKPLIFDNWRVLHGRGAFTGHRRMCGAYIARDDFHSRLRLTNYGRDEILMGL
;
A
#
# COMPACT_ATOMS: atom_id res chain seq x y z
N MET A 1 66.68 -0.75 -16.57
CA MET A 1 65.35 -1.26 -16.97
C MET A 1 64.23 -1.02 -15.94
N ALA A 2 64.48 -0.49 -14.74
CA ALA A 2 63.43 -0.20 -13.75
C ALA A 2 62.66 1.13 -13.96
N SER A 3 63.23 2.10 -14.70
CA SER A 3 62.61 3.43 -14.89
C SER A 3 61.53 3.49 -16.00
N ARG A 4 61.54 2.56 -16.97
CA ARG A 4 60.55 2.54 -18.08
C ARG A 4 59.22 1.85 -17.72
N ARG A 5 59.17 1.01 -16.68
CA ARG A 5 57.93 0.34 -16.23
C ARG A 5 57.04 1.24 -15.37
N ALA A 6 57.61 2.17 -14.59
CA ALA A 6 56.83 3.11 -13.79
C ALA A 6 56.08 4.16 -14.64
N ALA A 7 56.69 4.62 -15.75
CA ALA A 7 56.07 5.59 -16.65
C ALA A 7 54.89 5.01 -17.47
N ALA A 8 54.91 3.71 -17.74
CA ALA A 8 53.83 3.02 -18.46
C ALA A 8 52.59 2.80 -17.59
N MET A 9 52.76 2.49 -16.29
CA MET A 9 51.65 2.37 -15.34
C MET A 9 50.97 3.72 -15.04
N ALA A 10 51.74 4.81 -14.93
CA ALA A 10 51.19 6.14 -14.69
C ALA A 10 50.32 6.65 -15.85
N ARG A 11 50.69 6.38 -17.12
CA ARG A 11 49.88 6.75 -18.29
C ARG A 11 48.60 5.94 -18.43
N SER A 12 48.58 4.68 -17.97
CA SER A 12 47.38 3.83 -17.97
C SER A 12 46.34 4.28 -16.94
N LEU A 13 46.78 4.78 -15.78
CA LEU A 13 45.89 5.29 -14.73
C LEU A 13 45.26 6.64 -15.11
N SER A 14 46.03 7.55 -15.72
CA SER A 14 45.52 8.85 -16.18
C SER A 14 44.52 8.73 -17.35
N ALA A 15 44.71 7.76 -18.24
CA ALA A 15 43.75 7.47 -19.32
C ALA A 15 42.45 6.83 -18.80
N GLY A 16 42.52 6.05 -17.71
CA GLY A 16 41.35 5.47 -17.03
C GLY A 16 40.52 6.52 -16.26
N LEU A 17 41.17 7.48 -15.61
CA LEU A 17 40.50 8.60 -14.93
C LEU A 17 39.84 9.59 -15.91
N ALA A 18 40.48 9.90 -17.05
CA ALA A 18 39.89 10.73 -18.10
C ALA A 18 38.69 10.07 -18.80
N ARG A 19 38.66 8.73 -18.90
CA ARG A 19 37.49 7.97 -19.40
C ARG A 19 36.36 7.88 -18.38
N ARG A 20 36.66 7.86 -17.07
CA ARG A 20 35.64 7.93 -16.01
C ARG A 20 35.03 9.33 -15.85
N GLN A 21 35.79 10.40 -16.07
CA GLN A 21 35.26 11.77 -16.05
C GLN A 21 34.36 12.10 -17.26
N ARG A 22 34.55 11.45 -18.42
CA ARG A 22 33.65 11.63 -19.58
C ARG A 22 32.31 10.92 -19.47
N PHE A 23 32.14 10.01 -18.51
CA PHE A 23 30.83 9.39 -18.23
C PHE A 23 30.00 10.16 -17.18
N CYS A 24 30.59 11.12 -16.47
CA CYS A 24 29.87 11.95 -15.47
C CYS A 24 29.36 13.29 -16.01
N HIS A 25 29.52 13.58 -17.30
CA HIS A 25 28.99 14.79 -17.95
C HIS A 25 28.00 14.47 -19.09
N HIS A 26 27.10 13.51 -18.86
CA HIS A 26 25.77 13.57 -19.48
C HIS A 26 24.77 14.15 -18.49
N GLN A 27 24.73 15.49 -18.55
CA GLN A 27 23.65 16.33 -18.06
C GLN A 27 22.29 15.84 -18.58
N GLN A 28 21.34 15.85 -17.64
CA GLN A 28 19.94 16.14 -17.87
C GLN A 28 19.15 15.13 -18.72
N LEU A 29 19.15 13.86 -18.32
CA LEU A 29 17.88 13.15 -18.35
C LEU A 29 17.03 13.75 -17.22
N GLN A 30 16.12 14.66 -17.59
CA GLN A 30 14.99 15.02 -16.74
C GLN A 30 14.42 13.72 -16.20
N ASN A 31 14.54 13.50 -14.89
CA ASN A 31 13.90 12.36 -14.27
C ASN A 31 12.39 12.60 -14.42
N PRO A 32 11.64 11.86 -15.27
CA PRO A 32 10.23 12.12 -15.49
C PRO A 32 9.41 12.03 -14.19
N TRP A 33 9.94 11.33 -13.18
CA TRP A 33 9.38 11.27 -11.82
C TRP A 33 9.49 12.59 -11.05
N ARG A 34 10.54 13.41 -11.28
CA ARG A 34 10.69 14.71 -10.61
C ARG A 34 9.64 15.71 -11.11
N ASP A 35 9.35 15.72 -12.41
CA ASP A 35 8.35 16.62 -12.98
C ASP A 35 6.91 16.15 -12.70
N ALA A 36 6.67 14.83 -12.62
CA ALA A 36 5.41 14.25 -12.15
C ALA A 36 5.13 14.58 -10.67
N ILE A 37 6.14 14.50 -9.78
CA ILE A 37 6.00 14.91 -8.37
C ILE A 37 5.81 16.43 -8.25
N ARG A 38 6.50 17.23 -9.07
CA ARG A 38 6.30 18.69 -9.13
C ARG A 38 4.86 19.08 -9.49
N THR A 39 4.19 18.32 -10.36
CA THR A 39 2.81 18.59 -10.78
C THR A 39 1.76 18.12 -9.78
N ILE A 40 2.03 17.06 -9.01
CA ILE A 40 1.18 16.62 -7.88
C ILE A 40 1.20 17.64 -6.73
N SER A 41 2.35 18.30 -6.51
CA SER A 41 2.57 19.24 -5.40
C SER A 41 1.89 20.62 -5.56
N THR A 42 1.36 20.97 -6.74
CA THR A 42 0.78 22.31 -7.01
C THR A 42 -0.74 22.32 -7.16
N SER A 43 -1.40 21.16 -7.12
CA SER A 43 -2.86 21.09 -7.26
C SER A 43 -3.54 21.19 -5.89
N PRO A 44 -4.35 22.24 -5.61
CA PRO A 44 -5.18 22.27 -4.42
C PRO A 44 -6.21 21.12 -4.49
N ALA A 45 -6.45 20.47 -3.35
CA ALA A 45 -7.48 19.44 -3.24
C ALA A 45 -8.85 20.04 -3.59
N GLN A 46 -9.62 19.38 -4.46
CA GLN A 46 -11.02 19.74 -4.65
C GLN A 46 -11.77 19.56 -3.32
N PRO A 47 -12.57 20.55 -2.89
CA PRO A 47 -13.36 20.42 -1.67
C PRO A 47 -14.39 19.31 -1.82
N ALA A 48 -14.58 18.52 -0.76
CA ALA A 48 -15.63 17.52 -0.68
C ALA A 48 -17.02 18.19 -0.81
N PRO A 49 -17.99 17.58 -1.50
CA PRO A 49 -19.34 18.11 -1.55
C PRO A 49 -19.96 18.13 -0.14
N ASN A 50 -20.59 19.26 0.21
CA ASN A 50 -21.29 19.43 1.47
C ASN A 50 -22.42 18.39 1.63
N PRO A 51 -22.63 17.84 2.84
CA PRO A 51 -23.76 16.96 3.10
C PRO A 51 -25.08 17.74 2.99
N PRO A 52 -26.15 17.15 2.44
CA PRO A 52 -27.46 17.79 2.41
C PRO A 52 -28.05 17.88 3.82
N ALA A 53 -28.67 19.03 4.12
CA ALA A 53 -29.38 19.29 5.36
C ALA A 53 -30.55 18.31 5.56
N SER A 54 -30.67 17.75 6.77
CA SER A 54 -31.75 16.84 7.15
C SER A 54 -32.74 17.54 8.11
N ASP A 55 -33.98 17.72 7.67
CA ASP A 55 -35.12 18.03 8.55
C ASP A 55 -36.08 16.83 8.61
N ALA A 56 -36.15 16.19 9.79
CA ALA A 56 -37.28 15.50 10.47
C ALA A 56 -38.06 14.33 9.78
N PRO A 57 -38.87 13.54 10.54
CA PRO A 57 -38.60 12.89 11.82
C PRO A 57 -38.86 11.36 11.80
N VAL A 58 -38.50 10.74 12.92
CA VAL A 58 -38.48 9.29 13.23
C VAL A 58 -39.87 8.65 13.30
N ALA A 59 -40.03 7.47 12.70
CA ALA A 59 -41.06 6.49 13.06
C ALA A 59 -40.45 5.09 13.15
N ALA A 60 -40.69 4.42 14.28
CA ALA A 60 -40.20 3.09 14.62
C ALA A 60 -41.12 1.98 14.08
N ALA A 61 -40.55 0.87 13.60
CA ALA A 61 -41.21 -0.43 13.54
C ALA A 61 -40.19 -1.59 13.44
N ALA A 62 -40.57 -2.74 14.00
CA ALA A 62 -39.73 -3.83 14.44
C ALA A 62 -39.27 -4.83 13.35
N ALA A 63 -38.11 -5.44 13.63
CA ALA A 63 -37.53 -6.73 13.26
C ALA A 63 -38.16 -7.61 12.15
N SER A 64 -37.33 -7.98 11.17
CA SER A 64 -37.21 -9.38 10.73
C SER A 64 -35.78 -9.68 10.25
N SER A 65 -35.27 -10.85 10.65
CA SER A 65 -33.92 -11.34 10.38
C SER A 65 -33.79 -11.82 8.93
N SER A 66 -32.96 -11.15 8.13
CA SER A 66 -32.33 -11.76 6.97
C SER A 66 -30.87 -11.31 6.89
N SER A 67 -30.00 -12.29 6.65
CA SER A 67 -28.57 -12.12 6.39
C SER A 67 -28.37 -11.27 5.13
N LYS A 68 -28.43 -9.95 5.28
CA LYS A 68 -28.01 -9.00 4.25
C LYS A 68 -26.50 -8.84 4.39
N LYS A 69 -25.75 -9.35 3.42
CA LYS A 69 -24.36 -8.94 3.18
C LYS A 69 -24.37 -7.41 3.14
N ARG A 70 -23.77 -6.78 4.15
CA ARG A 70 -23.65 -5.31 4.22
C ARG A 70 -22.66 -4.89 3.14
N THR A 71 -23.17 -4.27 2.10
CA THR A 71 -22.37 -3.55 1.11
C THR A 71 -21.75 -2.35 1.81
N PHE A 72 -20.43 -2.32 1.93
CA PHE A 72 -19.71 -1.07 2.16
C PHE A 72 -20.18 -0.05 1.12
N ASN A 73 -20.34 1.21 1.49
CA ASN A 73 -20.81 2.27 0.58
C ASN A 73 -19.86 2.41 -0.61
N VAL A 74 -20.09 1.60 -1.64
CA VAL A 74 -19.54 1.77 -2.97
C VAL A 74 -20.33 2.92 -3.58
N THR A 75 -19.75 4.10 -3.67
CA THR A 75 -20.35 5.21 -4.38
C THR A 75 -20.60 4.79 -5.84
N LYS A 76 -21.89 4.68 -6.20
CA LYS A 76 -22.45 4.30 -7.52
C LYS A 76 -22.22 2.85 -8.01
N ALA A 77 -22.57 1.84 -7.21
CA ALA A 77 -22.53 0.42 -7.61
C ALA A 77 -23.70 -0.09 -8.47
N ASP A 78 -24.76 0.68 -8.73
CA ASP A 78 -25.99 0.11 -9.31
C ASP A 78 -26.19 0.34 -10.82
N ALA A 79 -25.26 1.00 -11.52
CA ALA A 79 -25.34 1.11 -12.98
C ALA A 79 -24.53 -0.02 -13.64
N GLN A 80 -25.20 -1.12 -14.00
CA GLN A 80 -24.66 -2.05 -15.00
C GLN A 80 -24.28 -1.23 -16.24
N PRO A 81 -23.03 -1.27 -16.72
CA PRO A 81 -22.60 -0.44 -17.83
C PRO A 81 -23.37 -0.85 -19.08
N ALA A 82 -24.11 0.11 -19.64
CA ALA A 82 -24.90 -0.08 -20.85
C ALA A 82 -24.26 0.69 -22.01
N ILE A 83 -24.26 0.08 -23.19
CA ILE A 83 -23.86 0.73 -24.43
C ILE A 83 -24.92 1.76 -24.82
N SER A 84 -24.48 2.93 -25.30
CA SER A 84 -25.37 3.99 -25.74
C SER A 84 -26.29 3.51 -26.86
N LYS A 85 -27.61 3.67 -26.68
CA LYS A 85 -28.61 3.46 -27.73
C LYS A 85 -28.54 4.52 -28.84
N HIS A 86 -27.89 5.65 -28.55
CA HIS A 86 -27.85 6.82 -29.43
C HIS A 86 -26.56 6.91 -30.26
N HIS A 87 -25.48 6.27 -29.82
CA HIS A 87 -24.18 6.30 -30.50
C HIS A 87 -23.78 4.89 -30.93
N LYS A 88 -23.27 4.77 -32.15
CA LYS A 88 -22.86 3.46 -32.70
C LYS A 88 -21.45 3.10 -32.27
N ILE A 89 -21.23 1.80 -32.07
CA ILE A 89 -19.87 1.23 -32.01
C ILE A 89 -19.19 1.53 -33.34
N THR A 90 -17.97 2.08 -33.29
CA THR A 90 -17.17 2.33 -34.49
C THR A 90 -15.89 1.53 -34.46
N VAL A 91 -15.44 1.09 -35.63
CA VAL A 91 -14.22 0.32 -35.82
C VAL A 91 -13.39 1.08 -36.86
N ASP A 92 -12.16 1.42 -36.51
CA ASP A 92 -11.18 1.94 -37.44
C ASP A 92 -10.08 0.90 -37.70
N ASP A 93 -9.02 1.26 -38.40
CA ASP A 93 -7.94 0.31 -38.68
C ASP A 93 -7.32 -0.24 -37.39
N LYS A 94 -7.23 0.50 -36.29
CA LYS A 94 -6.42 0.11 -35.13
C LYS A 94 -7.24 -0.21 -33.88
N LYS A 95 -8.48 0.25 -33.78
CA LYS A 95 -9.26 0.20 -32.53
C LYS A 95 -10.78 0.13 -32.76
N ILE A 96 -11.44 -0.30 -31.69
CA ILE A 96 -12.89 -0.27 -31.53
C ILE A 96 -13.24 0.83 -30.52
N ALA A 97 -14.23 1.68 -30.84
CA ALA A 97 -14.78 2.68 -29.92
C ALA A 97 -16.17 2.25 -29.45
N LEU A 98 -16.36 2.25 -28.12
CA LEU A 98 -17.56 1.82 -27.42
C LEU A 98 -18.16 3.02 -26.66
N PRO A 99 -19.27 3.58 -27.16
CA PRO A 99 -19.98 4.64 -26.44
C PRO A 99 -20.85 4.04 -25.32
N TRP A 100 -20.70 4.56 -24.11
CA TRP A 100 -21.50 4.18 -22.95
C TRP A 100 -22.69 5.13 -22.76
N GLU A 101 -23.77 4.66 -22.14
CA GLU A 101 -24.95 5.48 -21.79
C GLU A 101 -24.59 6.67 -20.89
N GLU A 102 -23.54 6.56 -20.08
CA GLU A 102 -23.02 7.65 -19.24
C GLU A 102 -22.33 8.78 -20.02
N GLY A 103 -22.38 8.75 -21.37
CA GLY A 103 -21.85 9.78 -22.26
C GLY A 103 -20.34 9.73 -22.48
N LYS A 104 -19.65 8.73 -21.91
CA LYS A 104 -18.22 8.47 -22.16
C LYS A 104 -18.05 7.49 -23.30
N THR A 105 -16.96 7.59 -24.06
CA THR A 105 -16.60 6.62 -25.10
C THR A 105 -15.25 6.01 -24.79
N SER A 106 -15.22 4.69 -24.59
CA SER A 106 -13.98 3.94 -24.42
C SER A 106 -13.43 3.48 -25.75
N THR A 107 -12.11 3.47 -25.88
CA THR A 107 -11.44 2.99 -27.08
C THR A 107 -10.47 1.87 -26.74
N PHE A 108 -10.51 0.79 -27.53
CA PHE A 108 -9.70 -0.41 -27.33
C PHE A 108 -8.94 -0.75 -28.61
N GLN A 109 -7.61 -0.79 -28.55
CA GLN A 109 -6.81 -1.27 -29.69
C GLN A 109 -7.08 -2.75 -29.97
N HIS A 110 -7.09 -3.12 -31.26
CA HIS A 110 -7.29 -4.49 -31.72
C HIS A 110 -6.32 -5.48 -31.09
N ILE A 111 -5.03 -5.13 -31.09
CA ILE A 111 -4.00 -5.96 -30.47
C ILE A 111 -4.27 -6.18 -28.99
N TRP A 112 -4.72 -5.16 -28.27
CA TRP A 112 -5.00 -5.25 -26.84
C TRP A 112 -6.19 -6.19 -26.58
N LEU A 113 -7.28 -6.06 -27.34
CA LEU A 113 -8.42 -6.96 -27.24
C LEU A 113 -7.98 -8.40 -27.50
N ARG A 114 -7.29 -8.67 -28.62
CA ARG A 114 -6.83 -10.03 -28.94
C ARG A 114 -5.96 -10.62 -27.85
N ASP A 115 -5.03 -9.83 -27.32
CA ASP A 115 -4.08 -10.21 -26.27
C ASP A 115 -4.79 -10.54 -24.94
N HIS A 116 -5.95 -9.95 -24.70
CA HIS A 116 -6.76 -10.12 -23.49
C HIS A 116 -8.03 -10.96 -23.73
N CYS A 117 -8.06 -11.77 -24.80
CA CYS A 117 -9.14 -12.72 -25.02
C CYS A 117 -9.27 -13.68 -23.82
N GLN A 118 -10.50 -13.84 -23.31
CA GLN A 118 -10.80 -14.62 -22.10
C GLN A 118 -11.24 -16.06 -22.39
N CYS A 119 -11.20 -16.51 -23.65
CA CYS A 119 -11.59 -17.88 -24.00
C CYS A 119 -10.58 -18.90 -23.46
N SER A 120 -11.01 -20.17 -23.34
CA SER A 120 -10.22 -21.24 -22.70
C SER A 120 -8.94 -21.61 -23.44
N SER A 121 -8.74 -21.18 -24.70
CA SER A 121 -7.47 -21.36 -25.42
C SER A 121 -6.49 -20.21 -25.20
N CYS A 122 -6.98 -19.04 -24.78
CA CYS A 122 -6.16 -17.84 -24.56
C CYS A 122 -5.86 -17.64 -23.08
N MET A 123 -6.74 -18.10 -22.20
CA MET A 123 -6.64 -18.01 -20.75
C MET A 123 -6.96 -19.37 -20.13
N HIS A 124 -6.05 -19.92 -19.33
CA HIS A 124 -6.26 -21.21 -18.69
C HIS A 124 -7.46 -21.12 -17.72
N PRO A 125 -8.49 -21.98 -17.84
CA PRO A 125 -9.76 -21.80 -17.13
C PRO A 125 -9.63 -21.86 -15.60
N GLN A 126 -8.69 -22.66 -15.08
CA GLN A 126 -8.45 -22.82 -13.64
C GLN A 126 -7.43 -21.82 -13.07
N THR A 127 -6.21 -21.78 -13.61
CA THR A 127 -5.14 -20.91 -13.08
C THR A 127 -5.34 -19.45 -13.41
N LYS A 128 -6.20 -19.13 -14.39
CA LYS A 128 -6.39 -17.77 -14.92
C LYS A 128 -5.08 -17.14 -15.40
N GLN A 129 -4.15 -17.98 -15.84
CA GLN A 129 -2.90 -17.58 -16.46
C GLN A 129 -3.06 -17.56 -17.98
N ARG A 130 -2.40 -16.58 -18.62
CA ARG A 130 -2.39 -16.45 -20.07
C ARG A 130 -1.75 -17.69 -20.71
N GLN A 131 -2.45 -18.27 -21.69
CA GLN A 131 -1.96 -19.34 -22.55
C GLN A 131 -1.61 -18.83 -23.95
N LEU A 132 -2.27 -17.74 -24.36
CA LEU A 132 -1.96 -17.08 -25.61
C LEU A 132 -0.50 -16.60 -25.62
N ASP A 133 0.26 -17.04 -26.62
CA ASP A 133 1.54 -16.42 -26.91
C ASP A 133 1.30 -15.03 -27.51
N THR A 134 1.42 -13.99 -26.67
CA THR A 134 1.32 -12.58 -27.07
C THR A 134 2.22 -12.24 -28.24
N PHE A 135 3.41 -12.86 -28.34
CA PHE A 135 4.39 -12.56 -29.38
C PHE A 135 4.00 -13.15 -30.73
N SER A 136 3.07 -14.11 -30.75
CA SER A 136 2.48 -14.65 -31.99
C SER A 136 1.41 -13.73 -32.60
N ILE A 137 0.93 -12.73 -31.86
CA ILE A 137 -0.12 -11.81 -32.33
C ILE A 137 0.49 -10.82 -33.32
N PRO A 138 0.02 -10.75 -34.58
CA PRO A 138 0.46 -9.73 -35.51
C PRO A 138 0.11 -8.33 -34.98
N LEU A 139 1.06 -7.40 -34.96
CA LEU A 139 0.82 -6.02 -34.50
C LEU A 139 -0.30 -5.32 -35.29
N ASN A 140 -0.46 -5.70 -36.56
CA ASN A 140 -1.50 -5.21 -37.44
C ASN A 140 -2.77 -6.05 -37.42
N ILE A 141 -2.99 -6.91 -36.41
CA ILE A 141 -4.21 -7.72 -36.30
C ILE A 141 -5.46 -6.84 -36.43
N ARG A 142 -6.46 -7.37 -37.15
CA ARG A 142 -7.75 -6.72 -37.40
C ARG A 142 -8.87 -7.70 -37.09
N PRO A 143 -10.05 -7.20 -36.70
CA PRO A 143 -11.25 -8.00 -36.72
C PRO A 143 -11.73 -8.23 -38.17
N SER A 144 -12.21 -9.44 -38.47
CA SER A 144 -13.03 -9.71 -39.66
C SER A 144 -14.48 -9.33 -39.41
N GLN A 145 -14.94 -9.45 -38.15
CA GLN A 145 -16.29 -9.07 -37.72
C GLN A 145 -16.25 -8.48 -36.31
N VAL A 146 -17.08 -7.46 -36.08
CA VAL A 146 -17.38 -6.90 -34.76
C VAL A 146 -18.88 -6.80 -34.61
N GLU A 147 -19.43 -7.44 -33.59
CA GLU A 147 -20.88 -7.54 -33.39
C GLU A 147 -21.20 -7.34 -31.89
N PRO A 148 -22.04 -6.35 -31.53
CA PRO A 148 -22.59 -6.28 -30.19
C PRO A 148 -23.61 -7.42 -29.99
N ARG A 149 -23.49 -8.13 -28.89
CA ARG A 149 -24.46 -9.13 -28.40
C ARG A 149 -24.99 -8.72 -27.03
N ASP A 150 -26.02 -9.42 -26.55
CA ASP A 150 -26.65 -9.11 -25.26
C ASP A 150 -25.63 -9.19 -24.12
N GLU A 151 -24.77 -10.20 -24.14
CA GLU A 151 -23.79 -10.48 -23.10
C GLU A 151 -22.47 -9.69 -23.22
N GLY A 152 -22.15 -9.14 -24.40
CA GLY A 152 -20.87 -8.48 -24.64
C GLY A 152 -20.56 -8.14 -26.09
N LEU A 153 -19.33 -7.71 -26.34
CA LEU A 153 -18.79 -7.49 -27.67
C LEU A 153 -18.22 -8.79 -28.23
N TYR A 154 -18.82 -9.30 -29.30
CA TYR A 154 -18.26 -10.39 -30.10
C TYR A 154 -17.29 -9.83 -31.15
N VAL A 155 -16.13 -10.45 -31.27
CA VAL A 155 -15.10 -10.11 -32.24
C VAL A 155 -14.58 -11.38 -32.89
N GLU A 156 -14.71 -11.47 -34.21
CA GLU A 156 -14.00 -12.47 -35.01
C GLU A 156 -12.74 -11.82 -35.59
N TRP A 157 -11.60 -12.50 -35.46
CA TRP A 157 -10.30 -12.02 -35.91
C TRP A 157 -9.95 -12.57 -37.29
N TRP A 158 -9.23 -11.79 -38.10
CA TRP A 158 -8.58 -12.34 -39.29
C TRP A 158 -7.64 -13.48 -38.88
N GLY A 159 -7.93 -14.69 -39.36
CA GLY A 159 -7.33 -15.94 -38.87
C GLY A 159 -8.34 -16.89 -38.19
N GLY A 160 -9.60 -16.48 -38.05
CA GLY A 160 -10.71 -17.32 -37.59
C GLY A 160 -10.81 -17.50 -36.08
N HIS A 161 -10.04 -16.78 -35.28
CA HIS A 161 -10.18 -16.81 -33.83
C HIS A 161 -11.39 -15.96 -33.41
N GLU A 162 -12.17 -16.44 -32.46
CA GLU A 162 -13.34 -15.75 -31.93
C GLU A 162 -13.10 -15.28 -30.49
N SER A 163 -13.63 -14.13 -30.13
CA SER A 163 -13.50 -13.56 -28.80
C SER A 163 -14.80 -12.89 -28.38
N LEU A 164 -15.20 -13.11 -27.12
CA LEU A 164 -16.35 -12.47 -26.51
C LEU A 164 -15.90 -11.73 -25.26
N TYR A 165 -16.18 -10.43 -25.20
CA TYR A 165 -15.81 -9.57 -24.08
C TYR A 165 -17.07 -9.05 -23.40
N PRO A 166 -17.34 -9.46 -22.14
CA PRO A 166 -18.51 -8.97 -21.42
C PRO A 166 -18.52 -7.44 -21.28
N TRP A 167 -19.69 -6.82 -21.34
CA TRP A 167 -19.81 -5.34 -21.26
C TRP A 167 -19.18 -4.76 -19.99
N HIS A 168 -19.42 -5.41 -18.84
CA HIS A 168 -18.84 -5.01 -17.57
C HIS A 168 -17.31 -5.14 -17.55
N TRP A 169 -16.75 -6.14 -18.23
CA TRP A 169 -15.30 -6.33 -18.35
C TRP A 169 -14.69 -5.21 -19.19
N LEU A 170 -15.28 -4.90 -20.35
CA LEU A 170 -14.83 -3.79 -21.20
C LEU A 170 -14.88 -2.45 -20.46
N HIS A 171 -15.99 -2.16 -19.78
CA HIS A 171 -16.13 -0.92 -19.01
C HIS A 171 -15.06 -0.81 -17.91
N ARG A 172 -14.90 -1.87 -17.11
CA ARG A 172 -13.90 -1.95 -16.02
C ARG A 172 -12.46 -1.78 -16.51
N HIS A 173 -12.14 -2.33 -17.68
CA HIS A 173 -10.80 -2.31 -18.27
C HIS A 173 -10.60 -1.17 -19.28
N SER A 174 -11.51 -0.20 -19.32
CA SER A 174 -11.31 1.00 -20.13
C SER A 174 -10.05 1.74 -19.68
N TYR A 175 -9.11 1.92 -20.60
CA TYR A 175 -7.88 2.68 -20.39
C TYR A 175 -7.82 3.97 -21.23
N ALA A 176 -8.70 4.13 -22.22
CA ALA A 176 -8.78 5.31 -23.06
C ALA A 176 -10.24 5.76 -23.24
N PRO A 177 -10.80 6.55 -22.31
CA PRO A 177 -10.16 7.05 -21.08
C PRO A 177 -10.14 5.98 -19.99
N ARG A 178 -9.34 6.17 -18.94
CA ARG A 178 -9.47 5.38 -17.73
C ARG A 178 -10.79 5.75 -17.05
N LEU A 179 -11.71 4.80 -16.94
CA LEU A 179 -12.95 5.01 -16.20
C LEU A 179 -12.67 4.86 -14.70
N GLU A 180 -13.39 5.60 -13.87
CA GLU A 180 -13.19 5.59 -12.42
C GLU A 180 -13.37 4.15 -11.90
N ARG A 181 -12.37 3.69 -11.14
CA ARG A 181 -12.40 2.35 -10.57
C ARG A 181 -13.43 2.29 -9.46
N TYR A 182 -14.31 1.30 -9.55
CA TYR A 182 -15.34 0.94 -8.58
C TYR A 182 -14.85 0.57 -7.16
N LEU A 183 -13.54 0.65 -6.88
CA LEU A 183 -12.92 0.19 -5.64
C LEU A 183 -11.86 1.20 -5.16
N SER A 184 -12.29 2.39 -4.73
CA SER A 184 -11.45 3.24 -3.87
C SER A 184 -11.94 3.09 -2.44
N VAL A 185 -11.23 2.29 -1.64
CA VAL A 185 -11.52 2.23 -0.20
C VAL A 185 -11.21 3.59 0.39
N GLN A 186 -12.24 4.23 0.95
CA GLN A 186 -12.10 5.53 1.59
C GLN A 186 -11.40 5.33 2.94
N ARG A 187 -10.07 5.41 2.93
CA ARG A 187 -9.26 5.46 4.15
C ARG A 187 -9.69 6.67 4.97
N LYS A 188 -10.05 6.45 6.23
CA LYS A 188 -10.41 7.53 7.15
C LYS A 188 -9.14 8.01 7.83
N LEU A 189 -8.74 9.26 7.58
CA LEU A 189 -7.69 9.90 8.36
C LEU A 189 -8.21 10.28 9.74
N TRP A 190 -7.41 10.10 10.78
CA TRP A 190 -7.85 10.30 12.16
C TRP A 190 -6.80 10.97 13.03
N GLY A 191 -7.25 11.79 13.98
CA GLY A 191 -6.48 12.22 15.14
C GLY A 191 -6.97 11.51 16.41
N SER A 192 -6.44 11.94 17.55
CA SER A 192 -6.71 11.34 18.85
C SER A 192 -8.18 11.49 19.28
N ALA A 193 -8.80 12.63 18.99
CA ALA A 193 -10.20 12.90 19.33
C ALA A 193 -11.17 11.99 18.57
N GLU A 194 -10.98 11.81 17.26
CA GLU A 194 -11.87 10.99 16.45
C GLU A 194 -11.77 9.52 16.82
N ILE A 195 -10.55 9.01 17.02
CA ILE A 195 -10.33 7.57 17.21
C ILE A 195 -10.72 7.09 18.61
N THR A 196 -10.60 7.96 19.62
CA THR A 196 -10.98 7.63 21.01
C THR A 196 -12.49 7.37 21.14
N SER A 197 -13.30 7.99 20.28
CA SER A 197 -14.77 7.84 20.33
C SER A 197 -15.28 6.49 19.80
N ASP A 198 -14.56 5.87 18.86
CA ASP A 198 -14.94 4.61 18.22
C ASP A 198 -13.69 3.83 17.81
N LEU A 199 -13.17 3.02 18.74
CA LEU A 199 -11.97 2.23 18.52
C LEU A 199 -12.25 1.06 17.57
N PRO A 200 -11.50 0.94 16.45
CA PRO A 200 -11.67 -0.19 15.54
C PRO A 200 -11.35 -1.49 16.28
N THR A 201 -12.39 -2.24 16.63
CA THR A 201 -12.28 -3.48 17.42
C THR A 201 -13.15 -4.58 16.81
N VAL A 202 -12.66 -5.81 16.78
CA VAL A 202 -13.43 -7.02 16.43
C VAL A 202 -13.36 -8.03 17.57
N LYS A 203 -14.29 -8.98 17.63
CA LYS A 203 -14.28 -10.05 18.63
C LYS A 203 -13.47 -11.25 18.14
N TYR A 204 -12.68 -11.84 19.04
CA TYR A 204 -11.92 -13.06 18.79
C TYR A 204 -12.80 -14.17 18.21
N ASP A 205 -13.96 -14.43 18.82
CA ASP A 205 -14.87 -15.48 18.39
C ASP A 205 -15.36 -15.28 16.96
N ASP A 206 -15.65 -14.04 16.53
CA ASP A 206 -16.13 -13.76 15.17
C ASP A 206 -15.02 -14.00 14.14
N VAL A 207 -13.80 -13.54 14.45
CA VAL A 207 -12.61 -13.77 13.62
C VAL A 207 -12.36 -15.27 13.51
N MET A 208 -12.36 -15.99 14.62
CA MET A 208 -12.06 -17.43 14.66
C MET A 208 -13.17 -18.28 14.06
N LYS A 209 -14.42 -17.84 14.09
CA LYS A 209 -15.55 -18.60 13.56
C LYS A 209 -15.68 -18.54 12.04
N SER A 210 -15.32 -17.43 11.40
CA SER A 210 -15.68 -17.25 9.97
C SER A 210 -14.82 -16.27 9.19
N ASP A 211 -14.85 -16.39 7.87
CA ASP A 211 -14.25 -15.42 6.95
C ASP A 211 -14.98 -14.07 6.95
N ALA A 212 -16.24 -14.01 7.41
CA ALA A 212 -16.95 -12.75 7.60
C ALA A 212 -16.34 -11.91 8.74
N GLY A 213 -15.92 -12.56 9.84
CA GLY A 213 -15.19 -11.88 10.92
C GLY A 213 -13.81 -11.39 10.45
N VAL A 214 -13.12 -12.18 9.64
CA VAL A 214 -11.84 -11.76 9.01
C VAL A 214 -12.06 -10.61 8.03
N ALA A 215 -13.16 -10.62 7.27
CA ALA A 215 -13.52 -9.53 6.36
C ALA A 215 -13.70 -8.20 7.12
N GLU A 216 -14.47 -8.22 8.22
CA GLU A 216 -14.65 -7.05 9.07
C GLU A 216 -13.32 -6.56 9.65
N TRP A 217 -12.49 -7.49 10.15
CA TRP A 217 -11.20 -7.17 10.74
C TRP A 217 -10.25 -6.51 9.72
N THR A 218 -10.07 -7.13 8.56
CA THR A 218 -9.22 -6.61 7.48
C THR A 218 -9.74 -5.29 6.90
N SER A 219 -11.06 -5.12 6.80
CA SER A 219 -11.67 -3.84 6.42
C SER A 219 -11.39 -2.72 7.42
N LYS A 220 -11.47 -3.00 8.73
CA LYS A 220 -11.10 -2.00 9.76
C LYS A 220 -9.62 -1.62 9.66
N ILE A 221 -8.73 -2.59 9.41
CA ILE A 221 -7.31 -2.31 9.16
C ILE A 221 -7.13 -1.44 7.91
N GLU A 222 -7.80 -1.71 6.80
CA GLU A 222 -7.66 -0.86 5.59
C GLU A 222 -8.21 0.56 5.81
N ILE A 223 -9.36 0.70 6.48
CA ILE A 223 -10.02 2.00 6.71
C ILE A 223 -9.23 2.85 7.71
N TYR A 224 -8.90 2.30 8.87
CA TYR A 224 -8.29 3.01 10.00
C TYR A 224 -6.77 2.85 10.07
N GLY A 225 -6.19 1.88 9.38
CA GLY A 225 -4.77 1.54 9.51
C GLY A 225 -4.46 0.67 10.74
N PHE A 226 -5.43 0.38 11.61
CA PHE A 226 -5.24 -0.53 12.75
C PHE A 226 -6.56 -1.11 13.25
N CYS A 227 -6.48 -2.17 14.06
CA CYS A 227 -7.63 -2.77 14.73
C CYS A 227 -7.20 -3.57 15.98
N PHE A 228 -8.03 -3.56 17.03
CA PHE A 228 -7.92 -4.47 18.15
C PHE A 228 -8.74 -5.75 17.91
N VAL A 229 -8.25 -6.88 18.42
CA VAL A 229 -9.04 -8.12 18.53
C VAL A 229 -9.29 -8.38 20.01
N ASP A 230 -10.54 -8.33 20.44
CA ASP A 230 -10.92 -8.41 21.85
C ASP A 230 -11.34 -9.83 22.22
N GLY A 231 -10.88 -10.29 23.39
CA GLY A 231 -11.19 -11.63 23.93
C GLY A 231 -10.27 -12.75 23.42
N VAL A 232 -9.05 -12.43 22.96
CA VAL A 232 -8.07 -13.46 22.59
C VAL A 232 -7.57 -14.14 23.87
N PRO A 233 -7.49 -15.48 23.95
CA PRO A 233 -6.83 -16.14 25.07
C PRO A 233 -5.40 -15.62 25.25
N VAL A 234 -4.98 -15.42 26.50
CA VAL A 234 -3.69 -14.80 26.85
C VAL A 234 -2.55 -15.82 26.70
N THR A 235 -2.37 -16.36 25.49
CA THR A 235 -1.28 -17.27 25.16
C THR A 235 -0.66 -16.94 23.79
N PRO A 236 0.63 -17.24 23.60
CA PRO A 236 1.30 -17.13 22.30
C PRO A 236 0.55 -17.88 21.19
N GLU A 237 0.09 -19.11 21.46
CA GLU A 237 -0.51 -20.00 20.46
C GLU A 237 -1.85 -19.45 19.95
N ALA A 238 -2.68 -18.90 20.85
CA ALA A 238 -3.93 -18.29 20.46
C ALA A 238 -3.71 -17.03 19.61
N THR A 239 -2.69 -16.24 19.95
CA THR A 239 -2.29 -15.05 19.19
C THR A 239 -1.80 -15.42 17.80
N GLN A 240 -0.93 -16.42 17.70
CA GLN A 240 -0.44 -16.94 16.43
C GLN A 240 -1.61 -17.42 15.56
N ALA A 241 -2.53 -18.20 16.12
CA ALA A 241 -3.70 -18.69 15.40
C ALA A 241 -4.59 -17.55 14.86
N VAL A 242 -4.73 -16.45 15.61
CA VAL A 242 -5.47 -15.25 15.16
C VAL A 242 -4.75 -14.56 14.00
N VAL A 243 -3.44 -14.33 14.10
CA VAL A 243 -2.66 -13.71 13.02
C VAL A 243 -2.73 -14.53 11.73
N GLU A 244 -2.66 -15.86 11.86
CA GLU A 244 -2.71 -16.80 10.74
C GLU A 244 -4.08 -16.84 10.03
N ARG A 245 -5.13 -16.25 10.62
CA ARG A 245 -6.41 -16.01 9.93
C ARG A 245 -6.32 -14.96 8.82
N ILE A 246 -5.33 -14.07 8.90
CA ILE A 246 -5.01 -13.16 7.81
C ILE A 246 -4.16 -13.91 6.79
N ALA A 247 -2.95 -14.33 7.18
CA ALA A 247 -2.01 -15.02 6.31
C ALA A 247 -0.89 -15.68 7.12
N HIS A 248 0.01 -16.38 6.42
CA HIS A 248 1.21 -16.93 7.03
C HIS A 248 2.13 -15.84 7.59
N ILE A 249 2.80 -16.14 8.71
CA ILE A 249 3.69 -15.20 9.38
C ILE A 249 4.99 -15.04 8.58
N ARG A 250 5.41 -13.80 8.36
CA ARG A 250 6.68 -13.47 7.71
C ARG A 250 7.83 -13.78 8.65
N HIS A 251 8.62 -14.79 8.29
CA HIS A 251 9.87 -15.08 8.97
C HIS A 251 10.92 -14.00 8.69
N THR A 252 11.60 -13.53 9.74
CA THR A 252 12.66 -12.51 9.67
C THR A 252 13.90 -12.99 10.42
N HIS A 253 14.95 -12.17 10.46
CA HIS A 253 16.13 -12.46 11.27
C HIS A 253 15.86 -12.45 12.79
N TYR A 254 14.71 -11.91 13.23
CA TYR A 254 14.22 -12.05 14.61
C TYR A 254 13.43 -13.35 14.86
N GLY A 255 13.19 -14.15 13.82
CA GLY A 255 12.37 -15.35 13.84
C GLY A 255 11.02 -15.19 13.12
N GLY A 256 10.12 -16.16 13.33
CA GLY A 256 8.76 -16.20 12.80
C GLY A 256 7.77 -15.49 13.72
N PHE A 257 7.05 -16.23 14.55
CA PHE A 257 6.27 -15.68 15.66
C PHE A 257 7.22 -15.42 16.85
N TRP A 258 7.12 -14.26 17.49
CA TRP A 258 7.96 -13.92 18.64
C TRP A 258 7.17 -13.82 19.92
N ASP A 259 7.80 -14.25 21.02
CA ASP A 259 7.37 -14.12 22.40
C ASP A 259 8.62 -13.69 23.19
N PHE A 260 8.58 -12.49 23.77
CA PHE A 260 9.75 -11.87 24.36
C PHE A 260 9.43 -11.01 25.57
N THR A 261 10.48 -10.78 26.35
CA THR A 261 10.56 -9.81 27.44
C THR A 261 11.68 -8.82 27.11
N ALA A 262 11.73 -7.66 27.77
CA ALA A 262 12.82 -6.69 27.59
C ALA A 262 14.12 -7.16 28.28
N ASP A 263 14.75 -8.18 27.69
CA ASP A 263 15.96 -8.84 28.18
C ASP A 263 17.18 -8.63 27.27
N LEU A 264 17.06 -7.78 26.23
CA LEU A 264 18.09 -7.53 25.22
C LEU A 264 18.60 -8.78 24.48
N LYS A 265 17.83 -9.88 24.44
CA LYS A 265 18.22 -11.11 23.75
C LYS A 265 18.45 -10.90 22.25
N MET A 266 17.76 -9.95 21.64
CA MET A 266 18.07 -9.41 20.31
C MET A 266 18.61 -8.00 20.49
N LYS A 267 19.70 -7.64 19.78
CA LYS A 267 20.33 -6.31 19.85
C LYS A 267 19.52 -5.27 19.08
N ASP A 268 18.29 -5.03 19.55
CA ASP A 268 17.30 -4.11 18.99
C ASP A 268 16.70 -3.25 20.12
N MET A 269 16.44 -1.97 19.83
CA MET A 269 15.90 -1.00 20.80
C MET A 269 14.55 -1.42 21.39
N ALA A 270 13.76 -2.22 20.67
CA ALA A 270 12.49 -2.79 21.13
C ALA A 270 12.63 -3.64 22.41
N TYR A 271 13.81 -4.23 22.64
CA TYR A 271 14.15 -5.09 23.79
C TYR A 271 14.72 -4.29 24.98
N THR A 272 14.70 -2.97 24.92
CA THR A 272 15.01 -2.08 26.06
C THR A 272 13.74 -1.62 26.77
N ASN A 273 13.90 -1.02 27.95
CA ASN A 273 12.83 -0.35 28.70
C ASN A 273 12.67 1.15 28.38
N LEU A 274 13.45 1.66 27.42
CA LEU A 274 13.40 3.05 27.00
C LEU A 274 12.13 3.34 26.20
N ALA A 275 11.76 4.62 26.16
CA ALA A 275 10.69 5.09 25.29
C ALA A 275 11.11 4.96 23.82
N LEU A 276 10.16 4.59 22.98
CA LEU A 276 10.33 4.54 21.53
C LEU A 276 9.45 5.62 20.90
N PRO A 277 10.04 6.57 20.14
CA PRO A 277 9.28 7.57 19.41
C PRO A 277 8.44 6.91 18.30
N ALA A 278 7.54 7.68 17.68
CA ALA A 278 6.73 7.19 16.56
C ALA A 278 7.63 6.76 15.38
N HIS A 279 7.53 5.49 14.98
CA HIS A 279 8.28 4.87 13.87
C HIS A 279 7.44 3.83 13.13
N THR A 280 7.94 3.41 11.97
CA THR A 280 7.51 2.24 11.20
C THR A 280 8.62 1.21 11.23
N ASP A 281 8.30 -0.05 11.45
CA ASP A 281 9.29 -1.11 11.59
C ASP A 281 9.91 -1.53 10.26
N THR A 282 11.13 -2.08 10.35
CA THR A 282 11.84 -2.75 9.25
C THR A 282 12.12 -1.86 8.04
N THR A 283 12.46 -0.59 8.27
CA THR A 283 12.78 0.34 7.16
C THR A 283 14.05 -0.08 6.39
N TYR A 284 14.88 -0.92 6.99
CA TYR A 284 16.05 -1.56 6.39
C TYR A 284 15.73 -2.74 5.45
N PHE A 285 14.47 -3.21 5.36
CA PHE A 285 14.08 -4.14 4.30
C PHE A 285 13.73 -3.40 3.01
N THR A 286 14.09 -4.00 1.87
CA THR A 286 13.55 -3.60 0.56
C THR A 286 12.02 -3.54 0.61
N GLU A 287 11.42 -4.55 1.22
CA GLU A 287 9.99 -4.67 1.50
C GLU A 287 9.77 -4.69 3.02
N PRO A 288 9.49 -3.53 3.64
CA PRO A 288 9.10 -3.47 5.05
C PRO A 288 7.86 -4.32 5.31
N CYS A 289 7.73 -4.86 6.52
CA CYS A 289 6.56 -5.63 6.92
C CYS A 289 5.27 -4.83 6.66
N GLY A 290 4.23 -5.51 6.19
CA GLY A 290 2.96 -4.88 5.83
C GLY A 290 2.09 -4.64 7.05
N LEU A 291 1.87 -5.70 7.84
CA LEU A 291 1.21 -5.60 9.14
C LEU A 291 2.14 -6.04 10.26
N GLN A 292 1.88 -5.49 11.45
CA GLN A 292 2.51 -5.92 12.69
C GLN A 292 1.43 -6.07 13.76
N MET A 293 1.51 -7.15 14.53
CA MET A 293 0.65 -7.39 15.70
C MET A 293 1.47 -7.39 16.99
N PHE A 294 0.89 -6.78 18.03
CA PHE A 294 1.34 -6.85 19.41
C PHE A 294 0.25 -7.40 20.32
N HIS A 295 0.61 -8.37 21.15
CA HIS A 295 -0.23 -8.85 22.25
C HIS A 295 0.56 -8.79 23.55
N LEU A 296 0.07 -7.99 24.50
CA LEU A 296 0.56 -8.02 25.87
C LEU A 296 0.06 -9.29 26.56
N LEU A 297 0.96 -10.12 27.07
CA LEU A 297 0.59 -11.34 27.78
C LEU A 297 0.63 -11.11 29.30
N GLU A 298 1.68 -10.44 29.77
CA GLU A 298 1.89 -10.20 31.20
C GLU A 298 2.47 -8.79 31.39
N PHE A 299 1.96 -8.05 32.39
CA PHE A 299 2.49 -6.76 32.79
C PHE A 299 2.39 -6.57 34.29
N ASP A 300 3.54 -6.34 34.92
CA ASP A 300 3.66 -5.97 36.32
C ASP A 300 4.66 -4.83 36.42
N GLY A 301 4.15 -3.59 36.38
CA GLY A 301 4.97 -2.40 36.27
C GLY A 301 4.17 -1.13 35.99
N THR A 302 4.88 -0.07 35.59
CA THR A 302 4.30 1.23 35.25
C THR A 302 4.79 1.73 33.90
N GLY A 303 3.96 2.53 33.22
CA GLY A 303 4.23 3.06 31.88
C GLY A 303 4.06 2.02 30.78
N GLY A 304 4.74 2.23 29.65
CA GLY A 304 4.73 1.30 28.52
C GLY A 304 3.46 1.36 27.66
N GLU A 305 2.71 2.46 27.74
CA GLU A 305 1.59 2.76 26.87
C GLU A 305 2.04 2.72 25.40
N SER A 306 1.22 2.13 24.54
CA SER A 306 1.45 2.11 23.10
C SER A 306 0.99 3.43 22.49
N LEU A 307 1.84 4.00 21.65
CA LEU A 307 1.54 5.17 20.82
C LEU A 307 1.13 4.70 19.41
N LEU A 308 0.10 5.32 18.84
CA LEU A 308 -0.23 5.26 17.43
C LEU A 308 -0.40 6.66 16.85
N VAL A 309 0.12 6.87 15.64
CA VAL A 309 -0.04 8.11 14.86
C VAL A 309 -0.42 7.75 13.43
N ASP A 310 -1.49 8.34 12.90
CA ASP A 310 -1.84 8.19 11.48
C ASP A 310 -0.84 8.97 10.61
N GLY A 311 0.15 8.26 10.07
CA GLY A 311 1.20 8.84 9.26
C GLY A 311 0.68 9.53 8.00
N PHE A 312 -0.46 9.11 7.46
CA PHE A 312 -1.07 9.76 6.30
C PHE A 312 -1.73 11.08 6.67
N ARG A 313 -2.32 11.20 7.87
CA ARG A 313 -2.80 12.49 8.41
C ARG A 313 -1.63 13.42 8.68
N ALA A 314 -0.61 12.93 9.38
CA ALA A 314 0.59 13.72 9.67
C ALA A 314 1.25 14.23 8.38
N ALA A 315 1.39 13.37 7.36
CA ALA A 315 1.97 13.77 6.08
C ALA A 315 1.12 14.81 5.34
N ARG A 316 -0.22 14.73 5.44
CA ARG A 316 -1.13 15.77 4.91
C ARG A 316 -0.92 17.11 5.62
N ILE A 317 -0.85 17.12 6.95
CA ILE A 317 -0.59 18.34 7.74
C ILE A 317 0.76 18.94 7.32
N LEU A 318 1.81 18.11 7.24
CA LEU A 318 3.13 18.58 6.82
C LEU A 318 3.10 19.16 5.40
N ARG A 319 2.38 18.53 4.46
CA ARG A 319 2.21 19.05 3.10
C ARG A 319 1.56 20.43 3.10
N ASP A 320 0.51 20.61 3.90
CA ASP A 320 -0.31 21.81 3.90
C ASP A 320 0.40 22.97 4.64
N GLU A 321 1.14 22.68 5.72
CA GLU A 321 1.82 23.70 6.54
C GLU A 321 3.29 23.95 6.13
N LYS A 322 4.00 22.91 5.67
CA LYS A 322 5.44 22.91 5.38
C LYS A 322 5.73 22.17 4.06
N PRO A 323 5.22 22.66 2.91
CA PRO A 323 5.29 21.96 1.63
C PRO A 323 6.71 21.63 1.15
N GLU A 324 7.70 22.46 1.49
CA GLU A 324 9.11 22.19 1.18
C GLU A 324 9.63 20.95 1.93
N SER A 325 9.37 20.87 3.23
CA SER A 325 9.72 19.71 4.06
C SER A 325 9.04 18.43 3.58
N PHE A 326 7.75 18.52 3.23
CA PHE A 326 7.04 17.40 2.61
C PHE A 326 7.71 16.94 1.30
N ARG A 327 8.10 17.88 0.43
CA ARG A 327 8.79 17.56 -0.83
C ARG A 327 10.15 16.91 -0.59
N THR A 328 10.92 17.44 0.34
CA THR A 328 12.22 16.88 0.75
C THR A 328 12.05 15.43 1.20
N LEU A 329 11.09 15.14 2.09
CA LEU A 329 10.83 13.79 2.58
C LEU A 329 10.20 12.84 1.55
N SER A 330 9.64 13.38 0.47
CA SER A 330 9.15 12.61 -0.69
C SER A 330 10.24 12.28 -1.71
N THR A 331 11.45 12.87 -1.59
CA THR A 331 12.46 12.83 -2.65
C THR A 331 13.86 12.44 -2.18
N VAL A 332 14.29 12.91 -1.01
CA VAL A 332 15.56 12.51 -0.40
C VAL A 332 15.45 11.05 0.02
N ARG A 333 16.39 10.24 -0.47
CA ARG A 333 16.43 8.82 -0.15
C ARG A 333 17.32 8.57 1.06
N ILE A 334 16.78 7.89 2.07
CA ILE A 334 17.44 7.67 3.35
C ILE A 334 17.99 6.24 3.39
N PRO A 335 19.31 6.07 3.54
CA PRO A 335 19.89 4.75 3.75
C PRO A 335 19.54 4.27 5.17
N THR A 336 19.20 2.99 5.28
CA THR A 336 18.76 2.33 6.51
C THR A 336 19.43 0.97 6.62
N HIS A 337 19.67 0.49 7.84
CA HIS A 337 20.31 -0.81 8.05
C HIS A 337 19.88 -1.51 9.34
N ALA A 338 19.98 -2.84 9.35
CA ALA A 338 20.04 -3.65 10.56
C ALA A 338 21.34 -4.43 10.55
N SER A 339 22.28 -4.07 11.42
CA SER A 339 23.61 -4.72 11.48
C SER A 339 24.18 -4.84 12.89
N GLY A 340 23.32 -4.84 13.91
CA GLY A 340 23.73 -4.93 15.31
C GLY A 340 24.09 -6.36 15.75
N ASN A 341 23.44 -7.38 15.17
CA ASN A 341 23.73 -8.78 15.44
C ASN A 341 24.88 -9.28 14.55
N GLU A 342 25.75 -10.14 15.08
CA GLU A 342 27.01 -10.55 14.41
C GLU A 342 26.78 -11.20 13.04
N ASP A 343 25.71 -11.99 12.91
CA ASP A 343 25.36 -12.71 11.68
C ASP A 343 24.32 -11.98 10.82
N VAL A 344 24.03 -10.71 11.11
CA VAL A 344 22.99 -9.92 10.42
C VAL A 344 23.61 -8.67 9.80
N SER A 345 23.42 -8.50 8.50
CA SER A 345 23.68 -7.25 7.80
C SER A 345 22.62 -7.10 6.71
N ILE A 346 21.67 -6.21 6.96
CA ILE A 346 20.50 -6.03 6.10
C ILE A 346 20.39 -4.56 5.74
N GLU A 347 20.29 -4.32 4.45
CA GLU A 347 20.03 -3.02 3.84
C GLU A 347 19.06 -3.21 2.66
N PRO A 348 18.25 -2.20 2.33
CA PRO A 348 17.41 -2.27 1.14
C PRO A 348 18.28 -2.20 -0.13
N TYR A 349 17.81 -2.78 -1.24
CA TYR A 349 18.57 -2.73 -2.52
C TYR A 349 18.87 -1.30 -3.00
N THR A 350 18.11 -0.34 -2.51
CA THR A 350 18.32 1.10 -2.65
C THR A 350 17.75 1.82 -1.42
N PRO A 351 18.32 2.96 -1.02
CA PRO A 351 17.66 3.90 -0.12
C PRO A 351 16.27 4.34 -0.64
N PHE A 352 15.33 4.59 0.27
CA PHE A 352 13.96 5.05 -0.05
C PHE A 352 13.64 6.39 0.64
N PRO A 353 12.76 7.23 0.07
CA PRO A 353 12.22 8.39 0.78
C PRO A 353 11.32 7.97 1.94
N VAL A 354 11.02 8.92 2.83
CA VAL A 354 10.04 8.72 3.91
C VAL A 354 8.64 8.56 3.31
N PHE A 355 8.28 9.44 2.38
CA PHE A 355 6.98 9.41 1.71
C PHE A 355 7.11 8.75 0.35
N ASN A 356 6.51 7.57 0.21
CA ASN A 356 6.54 6.79 -1.02
C ASN A 356 5.17 6.90 -1.71
N HIS A 357 5.19 7.34 -2.97
CA HIS A 357 4.01 7.65 -3.75
C HIS A 357 3.75 6.60 -4.82
N HIS A 358 2.47 6.31 -5.09
CA HIS A 358 2.08 5.47 -6.20
C HIS A 358 2.52 6.13 -7.52
N PRO A 359 3.26 5.44 -8.39
CA PRO A 359 3.87 6.04 -9.58
C PRO A 359 2.87 6.66 -10.55
N VAL A 360 1.68 6.07 -10.66
CA VAL A 360 0.63 6.53 -11.60
C VAL A 360 -0.32 7.57 -10.98
N THR A 361 -0.80 7.36 -9.75
CA THR A 361 -1.83 8.22 -9.13
C THR A 361 -1.24 9.36 -8.31
N GLY A 362 0.04 9.26 -7.93
CA GLY A 362 0.69 10.23 -7.03
C GLY A 362 0.26 10.11 -5.57
N GLU A 363 -0.65 9.19 -5.24
CA GLU A 363 -1.14 9.01 -3.89
C GLU A 363 -0.04 8.51 -2.96
N LEU A 364 -0.02 9.00 -1.72
CA LEU A 364 0.85 8.48 -0.68
C LEU A 364 0.41 7.05 -0.32
N VAL A 365 1.30 6.08 -0.49
CA VAL A 365 1.00 4.65 -0.26
C VAL A 365 1.80 4.03 0.87
N GLN A 366 2.90 4.68 1.29
CA GLN A 366 3.74 4.19 2.37
C GLN A 366 4.53 5.31 3.05
N ILE A 367 4.55 5.28 4.37
CA ILE A 367 5.52 5.97 5.23
C ILE A 367 6.66 5.00 5.55
N ARG A 368 7.91 5.44 5.41
CA ARG A 368 9.11 4.73 5.87
C ARG A 368 9.90 5.64 6.79
N TRP A 369 9.61 5.58 8.08
CA TRP A 369 10.29 6.41 9.07
C TRP A 369 10.64 5.62 10.31
N ASN A 370 11.93 5.39 10.51
CA ASN A 370 12.50 4.93 11.77
C ASN A 370 13.83 5.65 11.90
N ASN A 371 13.97 6.50 12.93
CA ASN A 371 15.17 7.30 13.07
C ASN A 371 16.37 6.44 13.48
N GLU A 372 16.10 5.37 14.23
CA GLU A 372 17.07 4.45 14.80
C GLU A 372 17.64 3.48 13.74
N ASP A 373 16.88 3.21 12.67
CA ASP A 373 17.34 2.40 11.54
C ASP A 373 18.27 3.16 10.58
N ARG A 374 18.40 4.49 10.71
CA ARG A 374 19.10 5.33 9.72
C ARG A 374 20.61 5.06 9.70
N ALA A 375 21.12 4.80 8.51
CA ALA A 375 22.55 4.74 8.26
C ALA A 375 23.15 6.14 8.04
N THR A 376 24.47 6.21 8.00
CA THR A 376 25.22 7.41 7.63
C THR A 376 24.79 7.92 6.24
N MET A 377 24.42 9.19 6.17
CA MET A 377 24.10 9.87 4.90
C MET A 377 25.33 10.62 4.38
N ASP A 378 26.17 9.95 3.60
CA ASP A 378 27.44 10.47 3.07
C ASP A 378 27.41 10.82 1.57
N ARG A 379 26.27 10.61 0.89
CA ARG A 379 26.10 10.80 -0.56
C ARG A 379 25.17 11.96 -0.89
N TRP A 380 25.65 13.17 -0.68
CA TRP A 380 24.94 14.40 -1.06
C TRP A 380 25.46 14.95 -2.39
N ALA A 381 24.55 15.22 -3.33
CA ALA A 381 24.90 15.88 -4.59
C ALA A 381 25.04 17.40 -4.44
N ASP A 382 24.27 17.97 -3.52
CA ASP A 382 24.23 19.40 -3.19
C ASP A 382 24.28 19.55 -1.66
N PRO A 383 25.30 20.22 -1.09
CA PRO A 383 25.41 20.44 0.35
C PRO A 383 24.21 21.19 0.96
N GLU A 384 23.51 22.04 0.21
CA GLU A 384 22.32 22.75 0.73
C GLU A 384 21.17 21.78 1.04
N GLU A 385 21.11 20.64 0.36
CA GLU A 385 20.09 19.61 0.61
C GLU A 385 20.27 18.92 1.98
N VAL A 386 21.47 18.99 2.56
CA VAL A 386 21.74 18.45 3.90
C VAL A 386 20.89 19.20 4.93
N GLU A 387 21.02 20.53 4.99
CA GLU A 387 20.27 21.36 5.95
C GLU A 387 18.76 21.29 5.71
N LYS A 388 18.33 21.30 4.45
CA LYS A 388 16.90 21.11 4.08
C LYS A 388 16.35 19.78 4.57
N PHE A 389 17.13 18.70 4.46
CA PHE A 389 16.74 17.40 4.97
C PHE A 389 16.59 17.40 6.49
N TYR A 390 17.56 17.97 7.23
CA TYR A 390 17.47 18.06 8.68
C TYR A 390 16.29 18.93 9.14
N GLN A 391 16.04 20.06 8.49
CA GLN A 391 14.85 20.86 8.75
C GLN A 391 13.57 20.06 8.49
N ALA A 392 13.53 19.28 7.40
CA ALA A 392 12.36 18.50 7.05
C ALA A 392 12.04 17.40 8.08
N ILE A 393 13.04 16.70 8.62
CA ILE A 393 12.80 15.71 9.68
C ILE A 393 12.45 16.36 11.02
N PHE A 394 12.89 17.59 11.29
CA PHE A 394 12.44 18.35 12.46
C PHE A 394 10.98 18.73 12.35
N ASP A 395 10.56 19.31 11.22
CA ASP A 395 9.15 19.63 10.97
C ASP A 395 8.27 18.37 11.03
N TRP A 396 8.75 17.25 10.47
CA TRP A 396 8.05 15.97 10.53
C TRP A 396 7.86 15.49 11.97
N ASN A 397 8.93 15.52 12.77
CA ASN A 397 8.87 15.12 14.17
C ASN A 397 7.98 16.07 15.00
N GLU A 398 7.95 17.37 14.69
CA GLU A 398 7.01 18.32 15.30
C GLU A 398 5.56 17.90 15.04
N VAL A 399 5.21 17.60 13.78
CA VAL A 399 3.86 17.18 13.39
C VAL A 399 3.49 15.85 14.06
N LEU A 400 4.39 14.88 14.10
CA LEU A 400 4.16 13.58 14.75
C LEU A 400 3.88 13.69 16.25
N LYS A 401 4.49 14.67 16.92
CA LYS A 401 4.37 14.90 18.37
C LYS A 401 3.20 15.79 18.78
N ARG A 402 2.34 16.21 17.83
CA ARG A 402 1.16 17.00 18.19
C ARG A 402 0.14 16.13 18.92
N SER A 403 -0.34 16.63 20.05
CA SER A 403 -1.27 15.91 20.94
C SER A 403 -2.63 15.60 20.30
N ASP A 404 -3.03 16.34 19.27
CA ASP A 404 -4.23 16.05 18.48
C ASP A 404 -4.03 14.89 17.49
N GLY A 405 -2.78 14.48 17.23
CA GLY A 405 -2.43 13.33 16.39
C GLY A 405 -2.05 12.07 17.17
N GLU A 406 -1.43 12.22 18.34
CA GLU A 406 -0.98 11.09 19.15
C GLU A 406 -2.13 10.38 19.87
N PHE A 407 -2.34 9.11 19.56
CA PHE A 407 -3.24 8.23 20.30
C PHE A 407 -2.44 7.30 21.21
N TRP A 408 -2.62 7.45 22.52
CA TRP A 408 -1.95 6.66 23.55
C TRP A 408 -2.91 5.66 24.19
N GLN A 409 -2.53 4.38 24.21
CA GLN A 409 -3.34 3.30 24.78
C GLN A 409 -2.48 2.31 25.55
N GLN A 410 -2.85 2.06 26.81
CA GLN A 410 -2.31 0.93 27.56
C GLN A 410 -2.89 -0.37 26.99
N LEU A 411 -2.03 -1.23 26.43
CA LEU A 411 -2.44 -2.57 25.99
C LEU A 411 -2.87 -3.40 27.21
N GLN A 412 -3.83 -4.29 26.98
CA GLN A 412 -4.37 -5.19 28.01
C GLN A 412 -4.20 -6.65 27.56
N PRO A 413 -3.91 -7.57 28.49
CA PRO A 413 -3.99 -9.00 28.20
C PRO A 413 -5.32 -9.40 27.58
N GLY A 414 -5.25 -10.16 26.50
CA GLY A 414 -6.39 -10.65 25.73
C GLY A 414 -6.94 -9.68 24.70
N LYS A 415 -6.27 -8.55 24.47
CA LYS A 415 -6.67 -7.55 23.47
C LYS A 415 -5.49 -7.13 22.57
N PRO A 416 -5.00 -8.01 21.68
CA PRO A 416 -3.95 -7.65 20.74
C PRO A 416 -4.35 -6.50 19.81
N LEU A 417 -3.33 -5.73 19.45
CA LEU A 417 -3.38 -4.64 18.49
C LEU A 417 -2.66 -5.07 17.22
N ILE A 418 -3.31 -4.93 16.06
CA ILE A 418 -2.66 -5.05 14.75
C ILE A 418 -2.77 -3.75 13.99
N PHE A 419 -1.73 -3.39 13.24
CA PHE A 419 -1.70 -2.17 12.44
C PHE A 419 -0.97 -2.35 11.11
N ASP A 420 -1.32 -1.49 10.16
CA ASP A 420 -0.68 -1.28 8.88
C ASP A 420 0.62 -0.49 9.09
N ASN A 421 1.73 -1.22 9.12
CA ASN A 421 3.06 -0.65 9.35
C ASN A 421 3.53 0.26 8.18
N TRP A 422 2.83 0.26 7.04
CA TRP A 422 3.10 1.22 5.96
C TRP A 422 2.38 2.57 6.17
N ARG A 423 1.48 2.67 7.14
CA ARG A 423 0.65 3.86 7.38
C ARG A 423 0.78 4.38 8.81
N VAL A 424 0.54 3.52 9.79
CA VAL A 424 0.44 3.90 11.20
C VAL A 424 1.84 3.81 11.80
N LEU A 425 2.36 4.96 12.21
CA LEU A 425 3.55 4.97 13.04
C LEU A 425 3.14 4.55 14.44
N HIS A 426 4.03 3.84 15.11
CA HIS A 426 3.79 3.36 16.45
C HIS A 426 5.00 3.64 17.34
N GLY A 427 4.78 3.61 18.64
CA GLY A 427 5.81 3.85 19.62
C GLY A 427 5.38 3.31 20.98
N ARG A 428 6.16 3.63 22.00
CA ARG A 428 5.89 3.17 23.36
C ARG A 428 6.47 4.14 24.38
N GLY A 429 5.75 4.36 25.46
CA GLY A 429 6.29 5.01 26.65
C GLY A 429 7.46 4.22 27.25
N ALA A 430 8.29 4.89 28.07
CA ALA A 430 9.22 4.17 28.93
C ALA A 430 8.43 3.35 29.97
N PHE A 431 9.01 2.26 30.45
CA PHE A 431 8.34 1.43 31.45
C PHE A 431 9.31 0.84 32.48
N THR A 432 8.74 0.38 33.58
CA THR A 432 9.44 -0.37 34.62
C THR A 432 8.78 -1.72 34.85
N GLY A 433 9.48 -2.62 35.54
CA GLY A 433 8.93 -3.93 35.91
C GLY A 433 8.91 -4.95 34.78
N HIS A 434 8.08 -5.97 34.93
CA HIS A 434 7.98 -7.10 34.01
C HIS A 434 6.96 -6.82 32.91
N ARG A 435 7.33 -7.12 31.66
CA ARG A 435 6.49 -6.95 30.48
C ARG A 435 6.78 -8.05 29.46
N ARG A 436 5.84 -8.96 29.27
CA ARG A 436 5.92 -10.04 28.27
C ARG A 436 4.97 -9.77 27.13
N MET A 437 5.50 -9.79 25.91
CA MET A 437 4.77 -9.50 24.67
C MET A 437 4.97 -10.64 23.69
N CYS A 438 3.96 -10.89 22.86
CA CYS A 438 4.15 -11.66 21.64
C CYS A 438 3.64 -10.89 20.41
N GLY A 439 4.04 -11.33 19.23
CA GLY A 439 3.68 -10.66 17.99
C GLY A 439 4.14 -11.40 16.73
N ALA A 440 3.72 -10.84 15.59
CA ALA A 440 4.04 -11.36 14.28
C ALA A 440 3.98 -10.27 13.20
N TYR A 441 4.66 -10.52 12.08
CA TYR A 441 4.65 -9.70 10.87
C TYR A 441 3.88 -10.43 9.80
N ILE A 442 3.13 -9.70 8.99
CA ILE A 442 2.51 -10.19 7.76
C ILE A 442 3.05 -9.37 6.59
N ALA A 443 3.35 -10.03 5.47
CA ALA A 443 3.77 -9.32 4.27
C ALA A 443 2.61 -8.50 3.69
N ARG A 444 2.94 -7.39 3.02
CA ARG A 444 1.94 -6.46 2.48
C ARG A 444 1.00 -7.14 1.48
N ASP A 445 1.56 -7.95 0.58
CA ASP A 445 0.79 -8.61 -0.47
C ASP A 445 -0.16 -9.67 0.07
N ASP A 446 0.26 -10.42 1.09
CA ASP A 446 -0.59 -11.43 1.72
C ASP A 446 -1.78 -10.81 2.45
N PHE A 447 -1.56 -9.69 3.16
CA PHE A 447 -2.65 -8.91 3.72
C PHE A 447 -3.63 -8.45 2.64
N HIS A 448 -3.12 -7.84 1.56
CA HIS A 448 -3.98 -7.35 0.47
C HIS A 448 -4.71 -8.49 -0.26
N SER A 449 -4.07 -9.64 -0.43
CA SER A 449 -4.69 -10.84 -0.97
C SER A 449 -5.85 -11.29 -0.09
N ARG A 450 -5.62 -11.42 1.22
CA ARG A 450 -6.67 -11.83 2.15
C ARG A 450 -7.82 -10.82 2.21
N LEU A 451 -7.50 -9.52 2.35
CA LEU A 451 -8.46 -8.42 2.34
C LEU A 451 -9.37 -8.53 1.11
N ARG A 452 -8.78 -8.75 -0.08
CA ARG A 452 -9.56 -8.90 -1.31
C ARG A 452 -10.44 -10.14 -1.29
N LEU A 453 -9.91 -11.29 -0.91
CA LEU A 453 -10.64 -12.56 -0.91
C LEU A 453 -11.80 -12.59 0.09
N THR A 454 -11.68 -11.90 1.22
CA THR A 454 -12.72 -11.89 2.26
C THR A 454 -13.74 -10.78 2.07
N ASN A 455 -13.37 -9.64 1.48
CA ASN A 455 -14.27 -8.48 1.30
C ASN A 455 -14.84 -8.34 -0.11
N TYR A 456 -14.19 -8.90 -1.13
CA TYR A 456 -14.67 -8.87 -2.51
C TYR A 456 -15.11 -10.26 -2.96
N GLY A 457 -16.15 -10.31 -3.81
CA GLY A 457 -16.60 -11.56 -4.41
C GLY A 457 -15.52 -12.15 -5.33
N ARG A 458 -15.46 -13.48 -5.44
CA ARG A 458 -14.51 -14.15 -6.34
C ARG A 458 -14.64 -13.64 -7.78
N ASP A 459 -15.86 -13.43 -8.25
CA ASP A 459 -16.12 -12.91 -9.60
C ASP A 459 -15.56 -11.50 -9.78
N GLU A 460 -15.70 -10.62 -8.76
CA GLU A 460 -15.13 -9.27 -8.76
C GLU A 460 -13.60 -9.25 -8.81
N ILE A 461 -12.96 -10.21 -8.14
CA ILE A 461 -11.49 -10.36 -8.18
C ILE A 461 -11.06 -10.83 -9.56
N LEU A 462 -11.74 -11.84 -10.11
CA LEU A 462 -11.44 -12.39 -11.43
C LEU A 462 -11.71 -11.40 -12.56
N MET A 463 -12.72 -10.54 -12.42
CA MET A 463 -12.97 -9.43 -13.36
C MET A 463 -11.86 -8.38 -13.33
N GLY A 464 -11.12 -8.26 -12.22
CA GLY A 464 -10.00 -7.32 -12.11
C GLY A 464 -8.67 -7.83 -12.69
N LEU A 465 -8.61 -9.10 -13.11
CA LEU A 465 -7.46 -9.72 -13.77
C LEU A 465 -7.36 -9.33 -15.25
#